data_AF-A0A2U3LUG0-F1
#
_entry.id   AF-A0A2U3LUG0-F1
#
_cell.length_a   1.000
_cell.length_b   1.000
_cell.length_c   1.000
_cell.angle_alpha   90.00
_cell.angle_beta   90.00
_cell.angle_gamma   90.00
#
_symmetry.space_group_name_H-M   'P 1'
#
loop_
_entity.id
_entity.type
_entity.pdbx_description
1 polymer ?
#
loop_
_entity_poly.entity_id
_entity_poly.type
_entity_poly.pdbx_seq_one_letter_code
_entity_poly.pdbx_strand_id
1 'polypeptide(L)'
;MGMLRSALADRFQLKLRQESRDLPVYALEVAAGGPKFKELKPGEVPQHEKEPAGVFARNATSMTDLMNTLNNVFGARLSLDRPVVDRTHLTGRYNMQLRTDMETQTDDSGHRTTQFPNLFHDMQSELGLKLVPTRVSMPYFVVEHAAAPAPN
;
A
#
# COMPACT_ATOMS: atom_id res chain seq x y z
N MET A 1 12.36 -23.41 -0.73
CA MET A 1 12.49 -22.02 -0.23
C MET A 1 13.54 -21.95 0.88
N GLY A 2 14.85 -22.04 0.60
CA GLY A 2 15.87 -22.18 1.66
C GLY A 2 17.31 -21.74 1.36
N MET A 3 17.67 -21.49 0.09
CA MET A 3 19.06 -21.15 -0.23
C MET A 3 19.42 -19.68 0.01
N LEU A 4 18.48 -18.74 -0.16
CA LEU A 4 18.74 -17.31 0.07
C LEU A 4 18.92 -16.97 1.56
N ARG A 5 18.04 -17.49 2.43
CA ARG A 5 18.16 -17.26 3.89
C ARG A 5 19.46 -17.83 4.45
N SER A 6 19.85 -19.02 4.01
CA SER A 6 21.11 -19.65 4.44
C SER A 6 22.32 -18.85 3.97
N ALA A 7 22.34 -18.40 2.71
CA ALA A 7 23.44 -17.56 2.19
C ALA A 7 23.55 -16.21 2.92
N LEU A 8 22.42 -15.59 3.29
CA LEU A 8 22.41 -14.33 4.07
C LEU A 8 22.90 -14.55 5.50
N ALA A 9 22.48 -15.63 6.15
CA ALA A 9 22.95 -15.99 7.49
C ALA A 9 24.46 -16.29 7.48
N ASP A 10 24.95 -17.07 6.51
CA ASP A 10 26.34 -17.53 6.52
C ASP A 10 27.33 -16.43 6.07
N ARG A 11 27.01 -15.68 5.01
CA ARG A 11 27.96 -14.68 4.46
C ARG A 11 27.89 -13.35 5.17
N PHE A 12 26.70 -12.89 5.51
CA PHE A 12 26.50 -11.59 6.17
C PHE A 12 26.34 -11.73 7.69
N GLN A 13 26.45 -12.96 8.23
CA GLN A 13 26.24 -13.23 9.66
C GLN A 13 24.91 -12.63 10.16
N LEU A 14 23.89 -12.64 9.29
CA LEU A 14 22.64 -11.92 9.50
C LEU A 14 21.87 -12.51 10.68
N LYS A 15 21.80 -11.77 11.79
CA LYS A 15 20.99 -12.13 12.96
C LYS A 15 19.68 -11.35 12.94
N LEU A 16 18.58 -12.07 12.79
CA LEU A 16 17.23 -11.53 12.83
C LEU A 16 16.54 -11.98 14.11
N ARG A 17 16.02 -11.03 14.88
CA ARG A 17 15.11 -11.32 15.99
C ARG A 17 13.69 -11.03 15.55
N GLN A 18 12.81 -12.02 15.68
CA GLN A 18 11.39 -11.82 15.50
C GLN A 18 10.76 -11.35 16.81
N GLU A 19 10.01 -10.27 16.76
CA GLU A 19 9.28 -9.74 17.90
C GLU A 19 7.94 -9.17 17.47
N SER A 20 6.95 -9.21 18.35
CA SER A 20 5.66 -8.55 18.13
C SER A 20 5.76 -7.11 18.58
N ARG A 21 5.50 -6.17 17.68
CA ARG A 21 5.37 -4.75 18.02
C ARG A 21 4.00 -4.24 17.65
N ASP A 22 3.45 -3.40 18.53
CA ASP A 22 2.25 -2.62 18.22
C ASP A 22 2.66 -1.42 17.36
N LEU A 23 2.33 -1.50 16.07
CA LEU A 23 2.67 -0.47 15.12
C LEU A 23 1.44 0.37 14.76
N PRO A 24 1.59 1.71 14.62
CA PRO A 24 0.54 2.54 14.05
C PRO A 24 0.36 2.19 12.57
N VAL A 25 -0.87 1.86 12.20
CA VAL A 25 -1.27 1.52 10.82
C VAL A 25 -2.58 2.22 10.47
N TYR A 26 -2.92 2.24 9.19
CA TYR A 26 -4.28 2.49 8.75
C TYR A 26 -4.99 1.16 8.50
N ALA A 27 -6.12 0.92 9.15
CA ALA A 27 -7.03 -0.14 8.76
C ALA A 27 -7.92 0.35 7.61
N LEU A 28 -7.88 -0.34 6.48
CA LEU A 28 -8.80 -0.13 5.38
C LEU A 28 -10.11 -0.85 5.69
N GLU A 29 -11.19 -0.09 5.85
CA GLU A 29 -12.50 -0.59 6.21
C GLU A 29 -13.55 -0.09 5.22
N VAL A 30 -14.68 -0.81 5.12
CA VAL A 30 -15.84 -0.32 4.36
C VAL A 30 -16.47 0.86 5.11
N ALA A 31 -16.69 1.96 4.41
CA ALA A 31 -17.30 3.17 4.96
C ALA A 31 -18.82 3.00 5.17
N ALA A 32 -19.41 3.91 5.94
CA ALA A 32 -20.87 3.99 6.06
C ALA A 32 -21.47 4.31 4.69
N GLY A 33 -22.29 3.40 4.16
CA GLY A 33 -22.82 3.48 2.78
C GLY A 33 -22.34 2.34 1.87
N GLY A 34 -21.35 1.56 2.31
CA GLY A 34 -20.89 0.38 1.58
C GLY A 34 -19.93 0.69 0.42
N PRO A 35 -19.41 -0.35 -0.24
CA PRO A 35 -18.52 -0.20 -1.39
C PRO A 35 -19.22 0.49 -2.56
N LYS A 36 -18.54 1.47 -3.18
CA LYS A 36 -19.07 2.24 -4.32
C LYS A 36 -18.57 1.77 -5.69
N PHE A 37 -18.03 0.56 -5.73
CA PHE A 37 -17.53 -0.09 -6.94
C PHE A 37 -18.31 -1.37 -7.23
N LYS A 38 -18.26 -1.81 -8.49
CA LYS A 38 -18.95 -3.02 -8.95
C LYS A 38 -18.06 -4.24 -8.80
N GLU A 39 -18.63 -5.36 -8.40
CA GLU A 39 -17.98 -6.66 -8.52
C GLU A 39 -17.95 -7.09 -9.99
N LEU A 40 -16.80 -7.57 -10.43
CA LEU A 40 -16.55 -8.03 -11.79
C LEU A 40 -16.83 -9.53 -11.88
N LYS A 41 -17.67 -9.92 -12.85
CA LYS A 41 -17.91 -11.34 -13.13
C LYS A 41 -16.73 -11.97 -13.87
N PRO A 42 -16.60 -13.31 -13.85
CA PRO A 42 -15.61 -14.01 -14.66
C PRO A 42 -15.71 -13.60 -16.14
N GLY A 43 -14.60 -13.14 -16.71
CA GLY A 43 -14.54 -12.68 -18.11
C GLY A 43 -14.91 -11.21 -18.34
N GLU A 44 -15.40 -10.48 -17.33
CA GLU A 44 -15.61 -9.04 -17.45
C GLU A 44 -14.28 -8.29 -17.41
N VAL A 45 -14.16 -7.31 -18.31
CA VAL A 45 -13.00 -6.41 -18.38
C VAL A 45 -13.30 -5.18 -17.52
N PRO A 46 -12.40 -4.80 -16.60
CA PRO A 46 -12.53 -3.57 -15.83
C PRO A 46 -12.70 -2.35 -16.74
N GLN A 47 -13.73 -1.54 -16.49
CA GLN A 47 -14.00 -0.31 -17.24
C GLN A 47 -13.66 0.89 -16.36
N HIS A 48 -12.72 1.71 -16.81
CA HIS A 48 -12.24 2.86 -16.06
C HIS A 48 -12.44 4.12 -16.88
N GLU A 49 -12.85 5.21 -16.22
CA GLU A 49 -12.94 6.51 -16.86
C GLU A 49 -11.54 7.03 -17.17
N LYS A 50 -11.42 7.86 -18.21
CA LYS A 50 -10.15 8.49 -18.55
C LYS A 50 -9.76 9.47 -17.44
N GLU A 51 -8.47 9.45 -17.09
CA GLU A 51 -7.86 10.40 -16.17
C GLU A 51 -7.97 11.83 -16.73
N PRO A 52 -8.68 12.76 -16.06
CA PRO A 52 -8.64 14.18 -16.40
C PRO A 52 -7.24 14.76 -16.17
N ALA A 53 -6.87 15.81 -16.90
CA ALA A 53 -5.58 16.45 -16.70
C ALA A 53 -5.43 17.01 -15.27
N GLY A 54 -4.36 16.62 -14.58
CA GLY A 54 -4.07 17.07 -13.21
C GLY A 54 -4.67 16.21 -12.08
N VAL A 55 -5.51 15.23 -12.42
CA VAL A 55 -6.06 14.26 -11.46
C VAL A 55 -5.22 12.99 -11.53
N PHE A 56 -4.86 12.40 -10.40
CA PHE A 56 -4.24 11.09 -10.37
C PHE A 56 -5.31 10.00 -10.34
N ALA A 57 -5.33 9.10 -11.33
CA ALA A 57 -6.22 7.95 -11.33
C ALA A 57 -5.46 6.63 -11.10
N ARG A 58 -5.97 5.79 -10.22
CA ARG A 58 -5.47 4.43 -10.01
C ARG A 58 -6.59 3.41 -10.01
N ASN A 59 -6.34 2.36 -10.78
CA ASN A 59 -7.26 1.29 -11.00
C ASN A 59 -6.79 0.06 -10.22
N ALA A 60 -7.71 -0.61 -9.55
CA ALA A 60 -7.41 -1.85 -8.83
C ALA A 60 -8.49 -2.88 -9.14
N THR A 61 -8.08 -4.15 -9.32
CA THR A 61 -9.02 -5.23 -9.62
C THR A 61 -9.26 -6.18 -8.45
N SER A 62 -8.48 -6.04 -7.39
CA SER A 62 -8.56 -6.82 -6.16
C SER A 62 -8.11 -5.97 -4.97
N MET A 63 -8.47 -6.37 -3.75
CA MET A 63 -7.92 -5.72 -2.54
C MET A 63 -6.40 -5.83 -2.50
N THR A 64 -5.82 -6.95 -2.93
CA THR A 64 -4.36 -7.11 -3.02
C THR A 64 -3.71 -6.03 -3.89
N ASP A 65 -4.27 -5.73 -5.06
CA ASP A 65 -3.75 -4.67 -5.96
C ASP A 65 -3.83 -3.28 -5.31
N LEU A 66 -4.96 -3.01 -4.64
CA LEU A 66 -5.16 -1.76 -3.93
C LEU A 66 -4.17 -1.61 -2.77
N MET A 67 -4.02 -2.66 -1.96
CA MET A 67 -3.08 -2.71 -0.84
C MET A 67 -1.63 -2.54 -1.28
N ASN A 68 -1.23 -3.15 -2.40
CA ASN A 68 0.11 -2.97 -2.98
C ASN A 68 0.35 -1.52 -3.42
N THR A 69 -0.70 -0.85 -3.93
CA THR A 69 -0.64 0.56 -4.32
C THR A 69 -0.50 1.46 -3.10
N LEU A 70 -1.35 1.27 -2.08
CA LEU A 70 -1.36 2.09 -0.86
C LEU A 70 -0.08 1.91 -0.01
N ASN A 71 0.53 0.72 -0.05
CA ASN A 71 1.76 0.41 0.68
C ASN A 71 3.04 0.63 -0.15
N ASN A 72 2.94 1.23 -1.33
CA ASN A 72 4.10 1.50 -2.18
C ASN A 72 4.99 0.26 -2.48
N VAL A 73 4.38 -0.92 -2.66
CA VAL A 73 5.11 -2.21 -2.79
C VAL A 73 5.91 -2.28 -4.12
N PHE A 74 5.67 -1.39 -5.08
CA PHE A 74 6.35 -1.35 -6.39
C PHE A 74 6.69 0.07 -6.89
N GLY A 75 7.03 1.00 -5.99
CA GLY A 75 7.29 2.39 -6.39
C GLY A 75 6.01 3.13 -6.84
N ALA A 76 4.88 2.77 -6.25
CA ALA A 76 3.64 3.50 -6.44
C ALA A 76 3.81 4.94 -5.95
N ARG A 77 3.32 5.91 -6.73
CA ARG A 77 3.41 7.34 -6.38
C ARG A 77 2.66 7.70 -5.11
N LEU A 78 1.68 6.88 -4.73
CA LEU A 78 0.83 7.09 -3.58
C LEU A 78 1.47 6.42 -2.38
N SER A 79 2.12 7.21 -1.53
CA SER A 79 2.70 6.75 -0.27
C SER A 79 2.01 7.42 0.92
N LEU A 80 1.59 6.60 1.88
CA LEU A 80 1.09 7.06 3.18
C LEU A 80 2.23 7.04 4.21
N ASP A 81 2.07 7.80 5.29
CA ASP A 81 3.03 7.85 6.40
C ASP A 81 3.04 6.56 7.23
N ARG A 82 2.02 5.71 7.07
CA ARG A 82 1.82 4.47 7.81
C ARG A 82 1.40 3.33 6.88
N PRO A 83 1.80 2.09 7.19
CA PRO A 83 1.31 0.92 6.48
C PRO A 83 -0.22 0.83 6.54
N VAL A 84 -0.82 0.36 5.48
CA VAL A 84 -2.24 0.04 5.39
C VAL A 84 -2.43 -1.46 5.57
N VAL A 85 -3.42 -1.86 6.35
CA VAL A 85 -3.86 -3.25 6.53
C VAL A 85 -5.30 -3.41 6.05
N ASP A 86 -5.58 -4.50 5.33
CA ASP A 86 -6.93 -4.78 4.84
C ASP A 86 -7.82 -5.34 5.96
N ARG A 87 -8.96 -4.69 6.19
CA ARG A 87 -10.07 -5.15 7.06
C ARG A 87 -11.43 -5.03 6.36
N THR A 88 -11.43 -4.97 5.04
CA THR A 88 -12.66 -4.86 4.25
C THR A 88 -13.39 -6.19 4.13
N HIS A 89 -12.67 -7.31 4.29
CA HIS A 89 -13.15 -8.67 4.05
C HIS A 89 -13.65 -8.91 2.61
N LEU A 90 -13.25 -8.06 1.65
CA LEU A 90 -13.64 -8.16 0.25
C LEU A 90 -12.66 -9.06 -0.51
N THR A 91 -13.12 -10.24 -0.92
CA THR A 91 -12.30 -11.26 -1.59
C THR A 91 -12.57 -11.39 -3.09
N GLY A 92 -13.55 -10.64 -3.61
CA GLY A 92 -13.94 -10.69 -5.01
C GLY A 92 -12.98 -9.93 -5.94
N ARG A 93 -13.35 -9.89 -7.22
CA ARG A 93 -12.74 -8.98 -8.19
C ARG A 93 -13.63 -7.78 -8.35
N TYR A 94 -13.06 -6.58 -8.37
CA TYR A 94 -13.83 -5.35 -8.38
C TYR A 94 -13.36 -4.39 -9.45
N ASN A 95 -14.25 -3.56 -9.95
CA ASN A 95 -13.91 -2.46 -10.83
C ASN A 95 -13.69 -1.20 -9.99
N MET A 96 -12.51 -1.07 -9.38
CA MET A 96 -12.18 0.07 -8.52
C MET A 96 -11.37 1.11 -9.28
N GLN A 97 -11.82 2.36 -9.21
CA GLN A 97 -11.09 3.52 -9.68
C GLN A 97 -10.98 4.54 -8.56
N LEU A 98 -9.77 4.77 -8.06
CA LEU A 98 -9.47 5.88 -7.18
C LEU A 98 -9.04 7.07 -8.03
N ARG A 99 -9.71 8.20 -7.87
CA ARG A 99 -9.31 9.49 -8.43
C ARG A 99 -9.04 10.43 -7.28
N THR A 100 -7.89 11.08 -7.32
CA THR A 100 -7.51 12.04 -6.27
C THR A 100 -6.64 13.14 -6.83
N ASP A 101 -6.74 14.33 -6.26
CA ASP A 101 -5.93 15.46 -6.65
C ASP A 101 -4.46 15.22 -6.29
N MET A 102 -3.57 15.59 -7.19
CA MET A 102 -2.13 15.40 -7.02
C MET A 102 -1.44 16.76 -7.04
N GLU A 103 -0.75 17.08 -5.95
CA GLU A 103 0.07 18.27 -5.85
C GLU A 103 1.54 17.88 -5.91
N THR A 104 2.30 18.55 -6.77
CA THR A 104 3.75 18.34 -6.86
C THR A 104 4.46 19.59 -6.38
N GLN A 105 5.17 19.47 -5.27
CA GLN A 105 5.98 20.56 -4.74
C GLN A 105 7.45 20.28 -5.05
N THR A 106 8.14 21.30 -5.56
CA THR A 106 9.60 21.26 -5.73
C THR A 106 10.18 22.24 -4.73
N ASP A 107 11.07 21.78 -3.86
CA ASP A 107 11.74 22.67 -2.92
C ASP A 107 12.91 23.42 -3.59
N ASP A 108 13.53 24.34 -2.85
CA ASP A 108 14.65 25.16 -3.32
C ASP A 108 15.89 24.33 -3.71
N SER A 109 15.97 23.06 -3.25
CA SER A 109 17.03 22.12 -3.60
C SER A 109 16.74 21.31 -4.87
N GLY A 110 15.58 21.52 -5.49
CA GLY A 110 15.13 20.76 -6.65
C GLY A 110 14.54 19.39 -6.28
N HIS A 111 14.34 19.10 -4.99
CA HIS A 111 13.71 17.87 -4.55
C HIS A 111 12.21 17.94 -4.80
N ARG A 112 11.68 16.93 -5.49
CA ARG A 112 10.28 16.90 -5.90
C ARG A 112 9.47 15.94 -5.04
N THR A 113 8.55 16.49 -4.26
CA THR A 113 7.58 15.72 -3.46
C THR A 113 6.21 15.73 -4.14
N THR A 114 5.52 14.60 -4.06
CA THR A 114 4.14 14.46 -4.55
C THR A 114 3.24 14.18 -3.36
N GLN A 115 2.15 14.94 -3.25
CA GLN A 115 1.19 14.87 -2.16
C GLN A 115 -0.23 14.66 -2.71
N PHE A 116 -1.09 14.07 -1.89
CA PHE A 116 -2.48 13.76 -2.21
C PHE A 116 -3.38 14.33 -1.10
N PRO A 117 -3.69 15.63 -1.12
CA PRO A 117 -4.35 16.31 0.00
C PRO A 117 -5.73 15.75 0.32
N ASN A 118 -6.46 15.27 -0.70
CA ASN A 118 -7.83 14.79 -0.57
C ASN A 118 -7.95 13.27 -0.45
N LEU A 119 -6.84 12.53 -0.38
CA LEU A 119 -6.83 11.05 -0.46
C LEU A 119 -7.84 10.36 0.47
N PHE A 120 -7.91 10.77 1.74
CA PHE A 120 -8.81 10.16 2.73
C PHE A 120 -10.29 10.41 2.41
N HIS A 121 -10.59 11.58 1.86
CA HIS A 121 -11.92 11.93 1.40
C HIS A 121 -12.25 11.15 0.12
N ASP A 122 -11.33 11.12 -0.84
CA ASP A 122 -11.52 10.51 -2.16
C ASP A 122 -11.68 8.99 -2.08
N MET A 123 -10.95 8.33 -1.17
CA MET A 123 -11.18 6.90 -0.90
C MET A 123 -12.62 6.62 -0.41
N GLN A 124 -13.19 7.52 0.39
CA GLN A 124 -14.56 7.36 0.87
C GLN A 124 -15.60 7.76 -0.19
N SER A 125 -15.35 8.84 -0.93
CA SER A 125 -16.28 9.34 -1.93
C SER A 125 -16.33 8.45 -3.17
N GLU A 126 -15.17 8.00 -3.69
CA GLU A 126 -15.05 7.20 -4.90
C GLU A 126 -15.20 5.69 -4.65
N LEU A 127 -14.56 5.16 -3.59
CA LEU A 127 -14.55 3.71 -3.33
C LEU A 127 -15.53 3.28 -2.24
N GLY A 128 -15.99 4.20 -1.39
CA GLY A 128 -16.73 3.82 -0.18
C GLY A 128 -15.86 3.09 0.83
N LEU A 129 -14.55 3.33 0.81
CA LEU A 129 -13.58 2.75 1.74
C LEU A 129 -12.98 3.86 2.59
N LYS A 130 -12.75 3.59 3.87
CA LYS A 130 -12.16 4.54 4.82
C LYS A 130 -10.85 4.00 5.36
N LEU A 131 -9.89 4.91 5.58
CA LEU A 131 -8.66 4.64 6.30
C LEU A 131 -8.87 5.03 7.77
N VAL A 132 -8.84 4.04 8.66
CA VAL A 132 -9.03 4.24 10.10
C VAL A 132 -7.68 4.12 10.82
N PRO A 133 -7.19 5.18 11.48
CA PRO A 133 -5.97 5.09 12.28
C PRO A 133 -6.15 4.06 13.39
N THR A 134 -5.27 3.07 13.46
CA THR A 134 -5.34 2.02 14.47
C THR A 134 -3.94 1.51 14.82
N ARG A 135 -3.85 0.66 15.85
CA ARG A 135 -2.63 -0.06 16.19
C ARG A 135 -2.87 -1.55 16.00
N VAL A 136 -1.92 -2.21 15.34
CA VAL A 136 -1.97 -3.65 15.12
C VAL A 136 -0.66 -4.25 15.59
N SER A 137 -0.76 -5.32 16.38
CA SER A 137 0.38 -6.15 16.76
C SER A 137 0.77 -7.00 15.55
N MET A 138 1.93 -6.74 14.97
CA MET A 138 2.44 -7.48 13.81
C MET A 138 3.82 -8.06 14.09
N PRO A 139 4.14 -9.24 13.52
CA PRO A 139 5.48 -9.80 13.60
C PRO A 139 6.46 -8.88 12.85
N TYR A 140 7.45 -8.39 13.56
CA TYR A 140 8.51 -7.53 13.04
C TYR A 140 9.85 -8.25 13.14
N PHE A 141 10.72 -8.08 12.14
CA PHE A 141 12.08 -8.59 12.18
C PHE A 141 13.04 -7.44 12.48
N VAL A 142 13.73 -7.53 13.61
CA VAL A 142 14.84 -6.62 13.95
C VAL A 142 16.12 -7.24 13.44
N VAL A 143 16.87 -6.49 12.64
CA VAL A 143 18.24 -6.84 12.28
C VAL A 143 19.12 -6.51 13.49
N GLU A 144 19.52 -7.52 14.26
CA GLU A 144 20.43 -7.34 15.39
C GLU A 144 21.87 -7.17 14.92
N HIS A 145 22.22 -7.85 13.83
CA HIS A 145 23.55 -7.80 13.26
C HIS A 145 23.53 -8.11 11.77
N ALA A 146 24.32 -7.35 11.01
CA ALA A 146 24.69 -7.65 9.63
C ALA A 146 26.15 -7.23 9.44
N ALA A 147 26.98 -8.15 8.98
CA ALA A 147 28.37 -7.94 8.61
C ALA A 147 28.52 -7.83 7.08
N ALA A 148 29.62 -7.25 6.63
CA ALA A 148 30.02 -7.32 5.22
C ALA A 148 30.18 -8.79 4.79
N PRO A 149 29.86 -9.14 3.53
CA PRO A 149 29.96 -10.51 3.07
C PRO A 149 31.40 -11.01 3.12
N ALA A 150 31.59 -12.27 3.49
CA ALA A 150 32.90 -12.92 3.40
C ALA A 150 33.44 -12.87 1.94
N PRO A 151 34.76 -12.66 1.73
CA PRO A 151 35.38 -12.68 0.40
C PRO A 151 35.06 -13.97 -0.35
N ASN A 152 34.99 -13.88 -1.69
CA ASN A 152 34.65 -15.01 -2.56
C ASN A 152 35.76 -16.05 -2.66
#